data_AF-C8VYJ5-F1
#
_entry.id   AF-C8VYJ5-F1
#
_cell.length_a   1.000
_cell.length_b   1.000
_cell.length_c   1.000
_cell.angle_alpha   90.00
_cell.angle_beta   90.00
_cell.angle_gamma   90.00
#
_symmetry.space_group_name_H-M   'P 1'
#
loop_
_entity.id
_entity.type
_entity.pdbx_description
1 polymer ?
#
loop_
_entity_poly.entity_id
_entity_poly.type
_entity_poly.pdbx_seq_one_letter_code
_entity_poly.pdbx_strand_id
1 'polypeptide(L)'
;MLLERQMYSDAVSRAYYAVFQAARAVLATKSLDSCKHSGIIGLFNQQFVKTGILPRDYGKILKSCRDLREVGDYDDFYLVSREEAFSSIENASRFIRGIKLYLKTYEDDIP
;
A
#
# COMPACT_ATOMS: atom_id res chain seq x y z
N MET A 1 -12.60 -15.69 21.15
CA MET A 1 -11.26 -15.49 20.56
C MET A 1 -11.18 -15.70 19.03
N LEU A 2 -12.26 -16.01 18.30
CA LEU A 2 -12.24 -16.00 16.83
C LEU A 2 -12.42 -14.59 16.21
N LEU A 3 -13.25 -13.74 16.85
CA LEU A 3 -13.61 -12.42 16.32
C LEU A 3 -12.41 -11.47 16.17
N GLU A 4 -11.54 -11.37 17.18
CA GLU A 4 -10.34 -10.52 17.09
C GLU A 4 -9.40 -10.95 15.95
N ARG A 5 -9.31 -12.26 15.67
CA ARG A 5 -8.46 -12.80 14.59
C ARG A 5 -8.97 -12.40 13.22
N GLN A 6 -10.28 -12.47 13.03
CA GLN A 6 -10.92 -12.04 11.78
C GLN A 6 -10.73 -10.53 11.58
N MET A 7 -10.83 -9.73 12.64
CA MET A 7 -10.62 -8.28 12.59
C MET A 7 -9.20 -7.88 12.19
N TYR A 8 -8.17 -8.60 12.63
CA TYR A 8 -6.78 -8.28 12.26
C TYR A 8 -6.49 -8.54 10.78
N SER A 9 -6.96 -9.68 10.23
CA SER A 9 -6.85 -9.95 8.79
C SER A 9 -7.64 -8.95 7.95
N ASP A 10 -8.86 -8.59 8.39
CA ASP A 10 -9.67 -7.55 7.76
C ASP A 10 -8.95 -6.19 7.74
N ALA A 11 -8.32 -5.83 8.86
CA ALA A 11 -7.60 -4.57 8.99
C ALA A 11 -6.37 -4.50 8.06
N VAL A 12 -5.60 -5.59 7.96
CA VAL A 12 -4.47 -5.71 7.01
C VAL A 12 -4.97 -5.62 5.56
N SER A 13 -6.07 -6.30 5.23
CA SER A 13 -6.66 -6.24 3.89
C SER A 13 -7.08 -4.82 3.52
N ARG A 14 -7.75 -4.10 4.43
CA ARG A 14 -8.13 -2.69 4.22
C ARG A 14 -6.91 -1.78 4.09
N ALA A 15 -5.88 -1.99 4.91
CA ALA A 15 -4.63 -1.26 4.81
C ALA A 15 -3.96 -1.45 3.43
N TYR A 16 -3.90 -2.70 2.94
CA TYR A 16 -3.41 -3.01 1.60
C TYR A 16 -4.20 -2.27 0.52
N TYR A 17 -5.53 -2.33 0.54
CA TYR A 17 -6.35 -1.65 -0.47
C TYR A 17 -6.18 -0.13 -0.42
N ALA A 18 -6.02 0.46 0.76
CA ALA A 18 -5.80 1.90 0.90
C ALA A 18 -4.44 2.32 0.30
N VAL A 19 -3.36 1.57 0.58
CA VAL A 19 -2.04 1.78 -0.04
C VAL A 19 -2.11 1.59 -1.56
N PHE A 20 -2.81 0.55 -2.01
CA PHE A 20 -2.95 0.23 -3.43
C PHE A 20 -3.70 1.33 -4.19
N GLN A 21 -4.81 1.84 -3.63
CA GLN A 21 -5.54 2.95 -4.21
C GLN A 21 -4.70 4.23 -4.24
N ALA A 22 -3.93 4.53 -3.19
CA ALA A 22 -3.01 5.66 -3.19
C ALA A 22 -1.92 5.52 -4.27
N ALA A 23 -1.35 4.32 -4.45
CA ALA A 23 -0.40 4.04 -5.52
C ALA A 23 -1.04 4.23 -6.92
N ARG A 24 -2.30 3.85 -7.09
CA ARG A 24 -3.04 4.12 -8.33
C ARG A 24 -3.28 5.61 -8.56
N ALA A 25 -3.67 6.35 -7.52
CA ALA A 25 -3.90 7.79 -7.62
C ALA A 25 -2.64 8.54 -8.08
N VAL A 26 -1.47 8.17 -7.55
CA VAL A 26 -0.21 8.78 -7.99
C VAL A 26 0.18 8.33 -9.40
N LEU A 27 -0.08 7.09 -9.80
CA LEU A 27 0.16 6.64 -11.17
C LEU A 27 -0.74 7.37 -12.17
N ALA A 28 -1.98 7.67 -11.79
CA ALA A 28 -2.91 8.43 -12.59
C ALA A 28 -2.43 9.85 -12.90
N THR A 29 -1.63 10.49 -12.02
CA THR A 29 -1.04 11.81 -12.34
C THR A 29 -0.03 11.75 -13.48
N LYS A 30 0.50 10.56 -13.79
CA LYS A 30 1.36 10.31 -14.95
C LYS A 30 0.61 9.66 -16.12
N SER A 31 -0.72 9.60 -16.06
CA SER A 31 -1.56 8.88 -17.03
C SER A 31 -1.18 7.41 -17.20
N LEU A 32 -0.67 6.79 -16.13
CA LEU A 32 -0.30 5.38 -16.10
C LEU A 32 -1.36 4.61 -15.29
N ASP A 33 -1.93 3.55 -15.85
CA ASP A 33 -2.79 2.60 -15.13
C ASP A 33 -2.50 1.17 -15.63
N SER A 34 -2.82 0.18 -14.81
CA SER A 34 -2.68 -1.22 -15.19
C SER A 34 -3.80 -2.04 -14.56
N CYS A 35 -4.42 -2.92 -15.34
CA CYS A 35 -5.48 -3.81 -14.85
C CYS A 35 -4.96 -4.90 -13.89
N LYS A 36 -3.64 -5.08 -13.77
CA LYS A 36 -3.03 -6.11 -12.90
C LYS A 36 -2.47 -5.48 -11.64
N HIS A 37 -2.75 -6.09 -10.49
CA HIS A 37 -2.15 -5.68 -9.20
C HIS A 37 -0.62 -5.67 -9.23
N SER A 38 -0.02 -6.69 -9.83
CA SER A 38 1.44 -6.77 -10.03
C SER A 38 1.97 -5.68 -10.96
N GLY A 39 1.18 -5.30 -11.98
CA GLY A 39 1.50 -4.22 -12.90
C GLY A 39 1.56 -2.86 -12.19
N ILE A 40 0.56 -2.56 -11.37
CA ILE A 40 0.50 -1.31 -10.58
C ILE A 40 1.71 -1.21 -9.62
N ILE A 41 2.04 -2.29 -8.90
CA ILE A 41 3.19 -2.32 -7.99
C ILE A 41 4.52 -2.14 -8.75
N GLY A 42 4.65 -2.78 -9.91
CA GLY A 42 5.81 -2.65 -10.77
C GLY A 42 5.99 -1.24 -11.32
N LEU A 43 4.91 -0.65 -11.85
CA LEU A 43 4.90 0.72 -12.37
C LEU A 43 5.18 1.72 -11.26
N PHE A 44 4.55 1.59 -10.10
CA PHE A 44 4.81 2.45 -8.94
C PHE A 44 6.29 2.43 -8.55
N ASN A 45 6.87 1.23 -8.42
CA ASN A 45 8.28 1.10 -8.09
C ASN A 45 9.19 1.69 -9.17
N GLN A 46 8.89 1.48 -10.45
CA GLN A 46 9.71 2.01 -11.55
C GLN A 46 9.61 3.53 -11.69
N GLN A 47 8.42 4.09 -11.51
CA GLN A 47 8.13 5.50 -11.83
C GLN A 47 8.30 6.45 -10.65
N PHE A 48 8.18 5.96 -9.41
CA PHE A 48 8.29 6.79 -8.21
C PHE A 48 9.44 6.40 -7.29
N VAL A 49 9.66 5.09 -7.08
CA VAL A 49 10.72 4.63 -6.18
C VAL A 49 12.10 4.66 -6.87
N LYS A 50 12.21 4.15 -8.10
CA LYS A 50 13.47 4.16 -8.85
C LYS A 50 13.88 5.55 -9.31
N THR A 51 12.92 6.43 -9.60
CA THR A 51 13.14 7.83 -9.98
C THR A 51 13.50 8.72 -8.80
N GLY A 52 13.35 8.24 -7.56
CA GLY A 52 13.68 8.99 -6.35
C GLY A 52 12.62 10.03 -5.94
N ILE A 53 11.46 10.05 -6.61
CA ILE A 53 10.33 10.93 -6.25
C ILE A 53 9.75 10.54 -4.89
N LEU A 54 9.65 9.23 -4.63
CA LEU A 54 9.19 8.68 -3.37
C LEU A 54 10.30 7.83 -2.72
N PRO A 55 10.34 7.77 -1.37
CA PRO A 55 11.35 7.01 -0.66
C PRO A 55 11.27 5.51 -0.97
N ARG A 56 12.43 4.85 -0.98
CA ARG A 56 12.55 3.41 -1.28
C ARG A 56 11.78 2.52 -0.32
N ASP A 57 11.57 2.98 0.91
CA ASP A 57 10.76 2.27 1.91
C ASP A 57 9.30 2.11 1.47
N TYR A 58 8.76 2.98 0.61
CA TYR A 58 7.38 2.86 0.14
C TYR A 58 7.18 1.62 -0.74
N GLY A 59 8.19 1.26 -1.54
CA GLY A 59 8.19 0.00 -2.29
C GLY A 59 8.18 -1.23 -1.37
N LYS A 60 8.90 -1.17 -0.25
CA LYS A 60 8.91 -2.24 0.77
C LYS A 60 7.58 -2.34 1.51
N ILE A 61 6.97 -1.20 1.88
CA ILE A 61 5.65 -1.15 2.54
C ILE A 61 4.58 -1.78 1.65
N LEU A 62 4.54 -1.39 0.38
CA LEU A 62 3.57 -1.91 -0.59
C LEU A 62 3.72 -3.43 -0.78
N LYS A 63 4.96 -3.92 -0.86
CA LYS A 63 5.24 -5.35 -0.95
C LYS A 63 4.82 -6.08 0.34
N SER A 64 5.19 -5.55 1.51
CA SER A 64 4.87 -6.18 2.80
C SER A 64 3.36 -6.25 3.06
N CYS A 65 2.60 -5.19 2.75
CA CYS A 65 1.15 -5.21 2.89
C CYS A 65 0.49 -6.23 1.96
N ARG A 66 1.05 -6.44 0.76
CA ARG A 66 0.58 -7.45 -0.17
C ARG A 66 0.87 -8.85 0.34
N ASP A 67 2.11 -9.11 0.75
CA ASP A 67 2.54 -10.41 1.25
C ASP A 67 1.71 -10.79 2.50
N LEU A 68 1.52 -9.86 3.44
CA LEU A 68 0.66 -10.05 4.63
C LEU A 68 -0.80 -10.38 4.28
N ARG A 69 -1.34 -9.79 3.20
CA ARG A 69 -2.68 -10.13 2.72
C ARG A 69 -2.71 -11.54 2.13
N GLU A 70 -1.75 -11.89 1.27
CA GLU A 70 -1.69 -13.23 0.66
C GLU A 70 -1.57 -14.30 1.74
N VAL A 71 -0.76 -14.07 2.78
CA VAL A 71 -0.60 -15.03 3.88
C VAL A 71 -1.84 -15.10 4.77
N GLY A 72 -2.51 -13.98 5.04
CA GLY A 72 -3.75 -13.94 5.83
C GLY A 72 -4.97 -14.61 5.18
N ASP A 73 -4.98 -14.73 3.84
CA ASP A 73 -6.06 -15.38 3.07
C ASP A 73 -5.80 -16.88 2.81
N TYR A 74 -4.55 -17.37 2.88
CA TYR A 74 -4.18 -18.70 2.37
C TYR A 74 -3.63 -19.69 3.40
N ASP A 75 -3.24 -19.26 4.59
CA ASP A 75 -2.54 -20.13 5.53
C ASP A 75 -3.36 -20.36 6.80
N ASP A 76 -4.03 -21.53 6.87
CA ASP A 76 -4.71 -22.04 8.07
C ASP A 76 -3.76 -22.11 9.30
N PHE A 77 -2.44 -21.96 9.10
CA PHE A 77 -1.41 -22.00 10.14
C PHE A 77 -0.72 -20.64 10.43
N TYR A 78 -0.96 -19.58 9.64
CA TYR A 78 -0.35 -18.27 9.88
C TYR A 78 -1.32 -17.29 10.53
N LEU A 79 -1.15 -17.09 11.84
CA LEU A 79 -1.87 -16.06 12.58
C LEU A 79 -1.19 -14.70 12.38
N VAL A 80 -1.86 -13.80 11.64
CA VAL A 80 -1.54 -12.37 11.65
C VAL A 80 -1.60 -11.88 13.09
N SER A 81 -0.45 -11.48 13.63
CA SER A 81 -0.37 -10.99 15.00
C SER A 81 -0.90 -9.56 15.08
N ARG A 82 -1.38 -9.15 16.27
CA ARG A 82 -1.81 -7.75 16.51
C ARG A 82 -0.71 -6.76 16.11
N GLU A 83 0.54 -7.07 16.42
CA GLU A 83 1.71 -6.23 16.09
C GLU A 83 1.90 -6.09 14.58
N GLU A 84 1.71 -7.16 13.81
CA GLU A 84 1.80 -7.13 12.36
C GLU A 84 0.65 -6.34 11.73
N ALA A 85 -0.57 -6.54 12.23
CA ALA A 85 -1.71 -5.76 11.81
C ALA A 85 -1.50 -4.27 12.10
N PHE A 86 -1.02 -3.93 13.30
CA PHE A 86 -0.75 -2.55 13.69
C PHE A 86 0.38 -1.94 12.84
N SER A 87 1.48 -2.66 12.64
CA SER A 87 2.59 -2.25 11.79
C SER A 87 2.14 -2.04 10.34
N SER A 88 1.28 -2.91 9.80
CA SER A 88 0.70 -2.77 8.47
C SER A 88 -0.15 -1.50 8.34
N ILE A 89 -1.02 -1.23 9.33
CA ILE A 89 -1.84 -0.01 9.38
C ILE A 89 -0.97 1.24 9.49
N GLU A 90 0.05 1.24 10.35
CA GLU A 90 0.96 2.37 10.52
C GLU A 90 1.73 2.65 9.22
N ASN A 91 2.30 1.61 8.61
CA ASN A 91 3.00 1.72 7.35
C ASN A 91 2.07 2.21 6.22
N ALA A 92 0.84 1.71 6.17
CA ALA A 92 -0.16 2.17 5.23
C ALA A 92 -0.49 3.66 5.42
N SER A 93 -0.70 4.09 6.66
CA SER A 93 -0.96 5.48 7.00
C SER A 93 0.21 6.40 6.59
N ARG A 94 1.46 5.98 6.87
CA ARG A 94 2.67 6.70 6.44
C ARG A 94 2.77 6.82 4.93
N PHE A 95 2.47 5.74 4.21
CA PHE A 95 2.48 5.72 2.75
C PHE A 95 1.41 6.66 2.16
N ILE A 96 0.16 6.54 2.61
CA ILE A 96 -0.96 7.35 2.13
C ILE A 96 -0.71 8.82 2.43
N ARG A 97 -0.19 9.15 3.61
CA ARG A 97 0.16 10.53 3.96
C ARG A 97 1.25 11.09 3.05
N GLY A 98 2.27 10.31 2.73
CA GLY A 98 3.31 10.70 1.77
C GLY A 98 2.77 10.95 0.36
N ILE A 99 1.93 10.04 -0.14
CA ILE A 99 1.27 10.22 -1.44
C ILE A 99 0.34 11.42 -1.43
N LYS A 100 -0.46 11.61 -0.38
CA LYS A 100 -1.38 12.76 -0.28
C LYS A 100 -0.63 14.09 -0.28
N LEU A 101 0.52 14.15 0.40
CA LEU A 101 1.37 15.35 0.38
C LEU A 101 1.90 15.61 -1.04
N TYR A 102 2.39 14.56 -1.71
CA TYR A 102 2.86 14.66 -3.10
C TYR A 102 1.76 15.11 -4.07
N LEU A 103 0.55 14.55 -3.96
CA LEU A 103 -0.60 14.94 -4.78
C LEU A 103 -1.02 16.38 -4.52
N LYS A 104 -1.00 16.83 -3.26
CA LYS A 104 -1.32 18.22 -2.92
C LYS A 104 -0.34 19.21 -3.56
N THR A 105 0.97 18.91 -3.48
CA THR A 105 1.99 19.71 -4.17
C THR A 105 1.79 19.70 -5.69
N TYR A 106 1.27 18.61 -6.26
CA TYR A 106 0.97 18.53 -7.69
C TYR A 106 -0.29 19.34 -8.09
N GLU A 107 -1.32 19.39 -7.24
CA GLU A 107 -2.52 20.21 -7.48
C GLU A 107 -2.27 21.72 -7.38
N ASP A 108 -1.37 22.15 -6.48
CA ASP A 108 -0.97 23.56 -6.35
C ASP A 108 -0.10 24.06 -7.54
N ASP A 109 0.43 23.15 -8.37
CA ASP A 109 1.26 23.44 -9.55
C ASP A 109 0.45 23.43 -10.87
N ILE A 110 -0.88 23.30 -10.79
CA ILE A 110 -1.77 23.39 -11.95
C ILE A 110 -2.04 24.89 -12.25
N PRO A 111 -1.57 25.43 -13.38
CA PRO A 111 -1.79 26.83 -13.76
C PRO A 111 -3.25 27.16 -14.10
#